data_AF-A0A953N2U5-F1
#
_entry.id   AF-A0A953N2U5-F1
#
_cell.length_a   1.000
_cell.length_b   1.000
_cell.length_c   1.000
_cell.angle_alpha   90.00
_cell.angle_beta   90.00
_cell.angle_gamma   90.00
#
_symmetry.space_group_name_H-M   'P 1'
#
loop_
_entity.id
_entity.type
_entity.pdbx_description
1 polymer ?
#
loop_
_entity_poly.entity_id
_entity_poly.type
_entity_poly.pdbx_seq_one_letter_code
_entity_poly.pdbx_strand_id
1 'polypeptide(L)'
;MTPEELNIAFENAVESINSHTDPFPADVLLKLYAYYKRATNSQDSPSSSNPLISAFKTNALFQARGISTDQAKELYIEAVKQYFLYRK
;
A
#
# COMPACT_ATOMS: atom_id res chain seq x y z
N MET A 1 15.09 -0.78 12.12
CA MET A 1 14.23 0.30 12.62
C MET A 1 13.60 -0.18 13.91
N THR A 2 13.43 0.70 14.88
CA THR A 2 12.52 0.47 16.00
C THR A 2 11.06 0.49 15.49
N PRO A 3 10.08 -0.01 16.26
CA PRO A 3 8.66 0.08 15.88
C PRO A 3 8.20 1.52 15.62
N GLU A 4 8.65 2.48 16.45
CA GLU A 4 8.38 3.90 16.25
C GLU A 4 8.98 4.44 14.95
N GLU A 5 10.26 4.13 14.67
CA GLU A 5 10.91 4.54 13.42
C GLU A 5 10.20 3.98 12.19
N LEU A 6 9.73 2.73 12.28
CA LEU A 6 8.97 2.07 11.21
C LEU A 6 7.62 2.76 10.96
N ASN A 7 6.90 3.13 12.02
CA ASN A 7 5.63 3.85 11.90
C ASN A 7 5.83 5.22 11.25
N ILE A 8 6.82 5.99 11.71
CA ILE A 8 7.13 7.32 11.14
C ILE A 8 7.51 7.18 9.67
N ALA A 9 8.35 6.21 9.30
CA ALA A 9 8.73 5.97 7.92
C ALA A 9 7.52 5.58 7.04
N PHE A 10 6.60 4.77 7.59
CA PHE A 10 5.38 4.38 6.90
C PHE A 10 4.44 5.57 6.67
N GLU A 11 4.21 6.40 7.68
CA GLU A 11 3.37 7.60 7.57
C GLU A 11 3.93 8.58 6.54
N ASN A 12 5.25 8.83 6.58
CA ASN A 12 5.92 9.67 5.58
C ASN A 12 5.78 9.11 4.15
N ALA A 13 5.87 7.78 3.99
CA ALA A 13 5.66 7.14 2.70
C ALA A 13 4.21 7.31 2.21
N VAL A 14 3.22 7.16 3.11
CA VAL A 14 1.80 7.38 2.79
C VAL A 14 1.55 8.83 2.37
N GLU A 15 2.11 9.80 3.09
CA GLU A 15 2.00 11.22 2.75
C GLU A 15 2.64 11.53 1.38
N SER A 16 3.79 10.93 1.07
CA SER A 16 4.44 11.10 -0.24
C SER A 16 3.57 10.61 -1.40
N ILE A 17 2.81 9.51 -1.21
CA ILE A 17 1.89 9.00 -2.23
C ILE A 17 0.66 9.90 -2.35
N ASN A 18 0.11 10.38 -1.23
CA ASN A 18 -1.07 11.26 -1.21
C ASN A 18 -0.79 12.65 -1.79
N SER A 19 0.44 13.15 -1.67
CA SER A 19 0.86 14.45 -2.21
C SER A 19 1.31 14.38 -3.67
N HIS A 20 1.51 13.19 -4.22
CA HIS A 20 1.96 12.99 -5.59
C HIS A 20 0.83 13.21 -6.61
N THR A 21 1.07 14.04 -7.64
CA THR A 21 0.01 14.49 -8.57
C THR A 21 -0.10 13.67 -9.85
N ASP A 22 0.99 13.09 -10.33
CA ASP A 22 0.94 12.32 -11.58
C ASP A 22 0.30 10.94 -11.35
N PRO A 23 -0.44 10.40 -12.34
CA PRO A 23 -1.08 9.10 -12.20
C PRO A 23 -0.05 8.00 -11.92
N PHE A 24 -0.42 7.08 -11.05
CA PHE A 24 0.33 5.85 -10.81
C PHE A 24 -0.19 4.73 -11.73
N PRO A 25 0.69 3.80 -12.15
CA PRO A 25 0.27 2.52 -12.68
C PRO A 25 -0.68 1.80 -11.71
N ALA A 26 -1.70 1.12 -12.26
CA ALA A 26 -2.73 0.49 -11.46
C ALA A 26 -2.20 -0.65 -10.56
N ASP A 27 -1.19 -1.38 -11.03
CA ASP A 27 -0.54 -2.47 -10.28
C ASP A 27 0.23 -1.93 -9.05
N VAL A 28 0.87 -0.77 -9.18
CA VAL A 28 1.51 -0.06 -8.05
C VAL A 28 0.45 0.32 -7.02
N LEU A 29 -0.66 0.94 -7.46
CA LEU A 29 -1.75 1.33 -6.56
C LEU A 29 -2.36 0.12 -5.84
N LEU A 30 -2.54 -1.01 -6.52
CA LEU A 30 -3.10 -2.22 -5.91
C LEU A 30 -2.17 -2.82 -4.85
N LYS A 31 -0.84 -2.82 -5.09
CA LYS A 31 0.15 -3.24 -4.08
C LYS A 31 0.13 -2.32 -2.87
N LEU A 32 0.23 -1.01 -3.08
CA LEU A 32 0.19 -0.01 -2.01
C LEU A 32 -1.10 -0.11 -1.20
N TYR A 33 -2.24 -0.29 -1.87
CA TYR A 33 -3.54 -0.50 -1.22
C TYR A 33 -3.54 -1.72 -0.30
N ALA A 34 -3.06 -2.87 -0.77
CA ALA A 34 -3.04 -4.10 0.01
C ALA A 34 -2.12 -3.99 1.23
N TYR A 35 -0.91 -3.44 1.05
CA TYR A 35 0.02 -3.21 2.14
C TYR A 35 -0.52 -2.20 3.16
N TYR A 36 -1.13 -1.10 2.71
CA TYR A 36 -1.73 -0.12 3.61
C TYR A 36 -2.84 -0.73 4.48
N LYS A 37 -3.77 -1.49 3.86
CA LYS A 37 -4.86 -2.16 4.59
C LYS A 37 -4.32 -3.18 5.60
N ARG A 38 -3.25 -3.91 5.25
CA ARG A 38 -2.57 -4.81 6.19
C ARG A 38 -1.85 -4.07 7.30
N ALA A 39 -1.10 -3.01 6.99
CA ALA A 39 -0.34 -2.21 7.95
C ALA A 39 -1.23 -1.53 8.99
N THR A 40 -2.43 -1.12 8.59
CA THR A 40 -3.44 -0.47 9.45
C THR A 40 -4.42 -1.45 10.10
N ASN A 41 -4.25 -2.76 9.86
CA ASN A 41 -5.16 -3.82 10.31
C ASN A 41 -6.65 -3.53 10.00
N SER A 42 -6.93 -2.87 8.88
CA SER A 42 -8.29 -2.47 8.52
C SER A 42 -9.09 -3.66 8.00
N GLN A 43 -10.26 -3.90 8.62
CA GLN A 43 -11.14 -5.04 8.34
C GLN A 43 -12.20 -4.74 7.27
N ASP A 44 -12.27 -3.51 6.77
CA ASP A 44 -13.33 -3.13 5.81
C ASP A 44 -13.10 -3.81 4.46
N SER A 45 -14.14 -4.44 3.93
CA SER A 45 -14.11 -4.98 2.58
C SER A 45 -13.94 -3.87 1.54
N PRO A 46 -13.18 -4.10 0.45
CA PRO A 46 -13.11 -3.15 -0.65
C PRO A 46 -14.50 -2.91 -1.24
N SER A 47 -14.95 -1.67 -1.24
CA SER A 47 -16.15 -1.24 -1.95
C SER A 47 -15.77 -0.26 -3.07
N SER A 48 -16.42 -0.42 -4.22
CA SER A 48 -16.38 0.54 -5.33
C SER A 48 -17.62 0.34 -6.19
N SER A 49 -18.03 1.39 -6.91
CA SER A 49 -19.16 1.32 -7.86
C SER A 49 -18.88 0.41 -9.07
N ASN A 50 -17.62 0.04 -9.30
CA ASN A 50 -17.20 -0.84 -10.39
C ASN A 50 -16.79 -2.23 -9.83
N PRO A 51 -17.56 -3.29 -10.11
CA PRO A 51 -17.25 -4.64 -9.63
C PRO A 51 -15.84 -5.14 -10.00
N LEU A 52 -15.31 -4.74 -11.16
CA LEU A 52 -13.99 -5.14 -11.61
C LEU A 52 -12.88 -4.55 -10.72
N ILE A 53 -13.02 -3.27 -10.34
CA ILE A 53 -12.07 -2.61 -9.43
C ILE A 53 -12.10 -3.30 -8.05
N SER A 54 -13.31 -3.59 -7.55
CA SER A 54 -13.47 -4.34 -6.30
C SER A 54 -12.81 -5.72 -6.38
N ALA A 55 -12.95 -6.45 -7.49
CA ALA A 55 -12.30 -7.75 -7.68
C ALA A 55 -10.77 -7.67 -7.66
N PHE A 56 -10.18 -6.66 -8.30
CA PHE A 56 -8.73 -6.44 -8.25
C PHE A 56 -8.24 -6.10 -6.83
N LYS A 57 -8.97 -5.25 -6.10
CA LYS A 57 -8.65 -4.94 -4.70
C LYS A 57 -8.74 -6.17 -3.81
N THR A 58 -9.77 -6.99 -3.98
CA THR A 58 -9.92 -8.26 -3.24
C THR A 58 -8.76 -9.21 -3.53
N ASN A 59 -8.36 -9.35 -4.80
CA ASN A 59 -7.21 -10.18 -5.18
C ASN A 59 -5.91 -9.66 -4.53
N ALA A 60 -5.67 -8.34 -4.56
CA ALA A 60 -4.49 -7.75 -3.93
C ALA A 60 -4.46 -8.00 -2.41
N LEU A 61 -5.59 -7.85 -1.71
CA LEU A 61 -5.69 -8.17 -0.28
C LEU A 61 -5.45 -9.66 -0.01
N PHE A 62 -5.97 -10.54 -0.87
CA PHE A 62 -5.73 -11.97 -0.76
C PHE A 62 -4.25 -12.32 -0.90
N GLN A 63 -3.54 -11.69 -1.84
CA GLN A 63 -2.09 -11.89 -2.00
C GLN A 63 -1.30 -11.42 -0.77
N ALA A 64 -1.72 -10.32 -0.13
CA ALA A 64 -1.10 -9.80 1.08
C ALA A 64 -1.58 -10.49 2.38
N ARG A 65 -2.35 -11.58 2.31
CA ARG A 65 -2.94 -12.18 3.52
C ARG A 65 -1.92 -12.85 4.47
N GLY A 66 -0.71 -13.13 4.01
CA GLY A 66 0.28 -13.85 4.83
C GLY A 66 1.17 -12.97 5.71
N ILE A 67 1.17 -11.66 5.48
CA ILE A 67 2.16 -10.75 6.08
C ILE A 67 1.62 -10.11 7.37
N SER A 68 2.53 -9.85 8.31
CA SER A 68 2.23 -9.09 9.53
C SER A 68 2.01 -7.61 9.25
N THR A 69 1.49 -6.86 10.22
CA THR A 69 1.33 -5.40 10.15
C THR A 69 2.64 -4.69 9.89
N ASP A 70 3.72 -5.11 10.56
CA ASP A 70 5.03 -4.47 10.43
C ASP A 70 5.71 -4.83 9.10
N GLN A 71 5.59 -6.09 8.66
CA GLN A 71 6.03 -6.48 7.31
C GLN A 71 5.28 -5.70 6.22
N ALA A 72 3.99 -5.42 6.42
CA ALA A 72 3.22 -4.62 5.48
C ALA A 72 3.70 -3.17 5.42
N LYS A 73 4.12 -2.58 6.55
CA LYS A 73 4.73 -1.23 6.57
C LYS A 73 6.06 -1.23 5.82
N GLU A 74 6.93 -2.21 6.07
CA GLU A 74 8.22 -2.34 5.38
C GLU A 74 8.04 -2.47 3.87
N LEU A 75 7.13 -3.35 3.43
CA LEU A 75 6.81 -3.56 2.01
C LEU A 75 6.17 -2.32 1.38
N TYR A 76 5.35 -1.57 2.11
CA TYR A 76 4.80 -0.30 1.64
C TYR A 76 5.93 0.71 1.39
N ILE A 77 6.81 0.92 2.37
CA ILE A 77 7.96 1.83 2.26
C ILE A 77 8.86 1.43 1.09
N GLU A 78 9.13 0.13 0.93
CA GLU A 78 9.94 -0.38 -0.18
C GLU A 78 9.28 -0.11 -1.53
N ALA A 79 7.98 -0.41 -1.67
CA ALA A 79 7.24 -0.18 -2.92
C ALA A 79 7.23 1.30 -3.31
N VAL A 80 7.03 2.19 -2.34
CA VAL A 80 7.10 3.65 -2.55
C VAL A 80 8.49 4.08 -3.00
N LYS A 81 9.55 3.62 -2.31
CA LYS A 81 10.93 3.94 -2.64
C LYS A 81 11.32 3.43 -4.03
N GLN A 82 11.00 2.18 -4.36
CA GLN A 82 11.28 1.59 -5.67
C GLN A 82 10.57 2.38 -6.76
N TYR A 83 9.30 2.73 -6.55
CA TYR A 83 8.54 3.51 -7.51
C TYR A 83 9.21 4.84 -7.82
N PHE A 84 9.52 5.65 -6.81
CA PHE A 84 10.15 6.96 -7.03
C PHE A 84 11.59 6.88 -7.54
N LEU A 85 12.34 5.82 -7.24
CA LEU A 85 13.72 5.66 -7.70
C LEU A 85 13.81 5.32 -9.20
N TYR A 86 12.85 4.57 -9.73
CA TYR A 86 12.87 4.09 -11.12
C TYR A 86 11.92 4.83 -12.07
N ARG A 87 11.14 5.83 -11.60
CA ARG A 87 10.22 6.64 -12.41
C ARG A 87 10.91 7.72 -13.29
N LYS A 88 12.17 7.52 -13.68
CA LYS A 88 12.81 8.41 -14.66
C LYS A 88 12.21 8.25 -16.05
#